data_AF-A0A922M740-F1
#
_entry.id   AF-A0A922M740-F1
#
_cell.length_a   1.000
_cell.length_b   1.000
_cell.length_c   1.000
_cell.angle_alpha   90.00
_cell.angle_beta   90.00
_cell.angle_gamma   90.00
#
_symmetry.space_group_name_H-M   'P 1'
#
loop_
_entity.id
_entity.type
_entity.pdbx_description
1 polymer ?
#
loop_
_entity_poly.entity_id
_entity_poly.type
_entity_poly.pdbx_seq_one_letter_code
_entity_poly.pdbx_strand_id
1 'polypeptide(L)'
;MATSSETSEQNVKSRRPAESAFKQQRLPAWQPILTAGTVLPTFFVIGIAFIPVGIGLLYFSDEVKEHVIDYTHCLKEGENITCADYIKRTSMQHCSCRLPFNLTEDFKGDVYFYYGLSNYYQNHRRYVKSSQLLGRLSLTPSTDCLPFAYAMEDGKEKPVAPCGAIANSLFNDTLTVFSHISNSNVPVLRTGIAWESDKQIKFRNPPGDLKTERGLNSMDAYGSAAHVPQAVPARRPQGTRLQHRTRQGILRAHRGLQ
;
A
#
# COMPACT_ATOMS: atom_id res chain seq x y z
N MET A 1 80.78 -7.47 2.45
CA MET A 1 81.12 -6.44 1.45
C MET A 1 80.52 -6.87 0.12
N ALA A 2 79.64 -6.03 -0.44
CA ALA A 2 79.26 -5.85 -1.85
C ALA A 2 78.85 -7.11 -2.67
N THR A 3 77.85 -7.11 -3.55
CA THR A 3 77.43 -6.04 -4.47
C THR A 3 75.99 -6.29 -4.90
N SER A 4 75.15 -5.27 -4.77
CA SER A 4 73.87 -5.10 -5.46
C SER A 4 74.13 -4.86 -6.94
N SER A 5 73.71 -5.79 -7.81
CA SER A 5 73.61 -5.54 -9.25
C SER A 5 72.20 -5.07 -9.57
N GLU A 6 72.00 -3.76 -9.54
CA GLU A 6 70.87 -3.11 -10.19
C GLU A 6 71.02 -3.28 -11.70
N THR A 7 70.23 -4.17 -12.30
CA THR A 7 70.01 -4.15 -13.75
C THR A 7 68.96 -3.09 -14.05
N SER A 8 69.44 -1.99 -14.61
CA SER A 8 68.66 -0.92 -15.22
C SER A 8 67.73 -1.48 -16.30
N GLU A 9 66.42 -1.57 -16.02
CA GLU A 9 65.41 -1.83 -17.04
C GLU A 9 65.28 -0.60 -17.95
N GLN A 10 65.74 -0.76 -19.20
CA GLN A 10 65.35 0.15 -20.27
C GLN A 10 63.83 0.07 -20.44
N ASN A 11 63.13 1.18 -20.19
CA ASN A 11 61.70 1.32 -20.45
C ASN A 11 61.46 1.35 -21.97
N VAL A 12 61.53 0.18 -22.59
CA VAL A 12 61.03 -0.05 -23.95
C VAL A 12 59.52 0.03 -23.85
N LYS A 13 58.93 1.08 -24.43
CA LYS A 13 57.48 1.29 -24.48
C LYS A 13 56.85 0.20 -25.35
N SER A 14 56.65 -0.97 -24.76
CA SER A 14 56.08 -2.14 -25.41
C SER A 14 54.60 -1.90 -25.65
N ARG A 15 54.17 -2.00 -26.91
CA ARG A 15 52.74 -1.98 -27.29
C ARG A 15 52.05 -3.33 -27.02
N ARG A 16 52.77 -4.29 -26.41
CA ARG A 16 52.25 -5.62 -26.13
C ARG A 16 51.28 -5.54 -24.94
N PRO A 17 50.07 -6.11 -25.05
CA PRO A 17 49.17 -6.20 -23.92
C PRO A 17 49.83 -6.94 -22.75
N ALA A 18 49.51 -6.52 -21.53
CA ALA A 18 50.05 -7.17 -20.33
C ALA A 18 49.56 -8.62 -20.22
N GLU A 19 50.48 -9.54 -19.92
CA GLU A 19 50.29 -10.99 -19.85
C GLU A 19 49.64 -11.41 -18.52
N SER A 20 48.44 -10.92 -18.22
CA SER A 20 47.65 -11.38 -17.07
C SER A 20 46.45 -12.21 -17.52
N ALA A 21 46.07 -13.22 -16.73
CA ALA A 21 44.94 -14.11 -17.03
C ALA A 21 43.63 -13.34 -17.27
N PHE A 22 43.45 -12.22 -16.58
CA PHE A 22 42.31 -11.30 -16.78
C PHE A 22 42.37 -10.60 -18.15
N LYS A 23 43.49 -9.99 -18.51
CA LYS A 23 43.65 -9.27 -19.79
C LYS A 23 43.68 -10.20 -21.00
N GLN A 24 44.07 -11.45 -20.80
CA GLN A 24 44.06 -12.51 -21.81
C GLN A 24 42.77 -13.31 -21.88
N GLN A 25 41.79 -13.01 -21.01
CA GLN A 25 40.52 -13.74 -20.93
C GLN A 25 40.70 -15.26 -20.70
N ARG A 26 41.72 -15.62 -19.90
CA ARG A 26 42.06 -17.00 -19.51
C ARG A 26 41.75 -17.28 -18.04
N LEU A 27 40.80 -16.54 -17.47
CA LEU A 27 40.32 -16.85 -16.13
C LEU A 27 39.64 -18.23 -16.13
N PRO A 28 39.80 -19.03 -15.06
CA PRO A 28 39.07 -20.27 -14.93
C PRO A 28 37.57 -19.97 -14.94
N ALA A 29 36.88 -20.53 -15.91
CA ALA A 29 35.43 -20.40 -16.06
C ALA A 29 34.80 -21.78 -15.98
N TRP A 30 33.73 -21.88 -15.22
CA TRP A 30 32.86 -23.05 -15.29
C TRP A 30 31.84 -22.83 -16.40
N GLN A 31 31.85 -23.72 -17.40
CA GLN A 31 30.93 -23.67 -18.54
C GLN A 31 30.02 -24.90 -18.51
N PRO A 32 28.88 -24.86 -17.81
CA PRO A 32 27.97 -25.98 -17.76
C PRO A 32 27.28 -26.17 -19.12
N ILE A 33 27.42 -27.37 -19.69
CA ILE A 33 26.70 -27.77 -20.89
C ILE A 33 25.38 -28.42 -20.46
N LEU A 34 24.28 -27.70 -20.66
CA LEU A 34 22.92 -28.17 -20.32
C LEU A 34 22.47 -29.24 -21.34
N THR A 35 22.72 -30.50 -21.01
CA THR A 35 22.25 -31.66 -21.78
C THR A 35 21.06 -32.31 -21.11
N ALA A 36 20.25 -33.07 -21.87
CA ALA A 36 19.09 -33.79 -21.34
C ALA A 36 19.43 -34.68 -20.13
N GLY A 37 20.60 -35.32 -20.14
CA GLY A 37 21.07 -36.17 -19.03
C GLY A 37 21.37 -35.39 -17.74
N THR A 38 21.76 -34.11 -17.83
CA THR A 38 22.00 -33.26 -16.66
C THR A 38 20.75 -32.55 -16.17
N VAL A 39 19.86 -32.18 -17.08
CA VAL A 39 18.67 -31.36 -16.77
C VAL A 39 17.53 -32.21 -16.21
N LEU A 40 17.33 -33.43 -16.73
CA LEU A 40 16.22 -34.29 -16.31
C LEU A 40 16.26 -34.63 -14.80
N PRO A 41 17.40 -35.06 -14.20
CA PRO A 41 17.48 -35.32 -12.76
C PRO A 41 17.24 -34.07 -11.92
N THR A 42 17.73 -32.90 -12.37
CA THR A 42 17.53 -31.64 -11.63
C THR A 42 16.05 -31.27 -11.53
N PHE A 43 15.27 -31.49 -12.59
CA PHE A 43 13.83 -31.26 -12.55
C PHE A 43 13.11 -32.20 -11.59
N PHE A 44 13.51 -33.47 -11.49
CA PHE A 44 12.93 -34.39 -10.51
C PHE A 44 13.23 -33.96 -9.07
N VAL A 45 14.46 -33.54 -8.78
CA VAL A 45 14.84 -33.05 -7.45
C VAL A 45 14.03 -31.80 -7.08
N ILE A 46 13.93 -30.83 -7.99
CA ILE A 46 13.13 -29.61 -7.76
C ILE A 46 11.66 -29.96 -7.59
N GLY A 47 11.12 -30.87 -8.40
CA GLY A 47 9.73 -31.33 -8.30
C GLY A 47 9.43 -31.97 -6.95
N ILE A 48 10.26 -32.92 -6.51
CA ILE A 48 10.11 -33.58 -5.20
C ILE A 48 10.24 -32.58 -4.06
N ALA A 49 11.10 -31.56 -4.19
CA ALA A 49 11.22 -30.51 -3.18
C ALA A 49 9.99 -29.57 -3.14
N PHE A 50 9.41 -29.25 -4.30
CA PHE A 50 8.27 -28.32 -4.38
C PHE A 50 6.92 -28.96 -4.05
N ILE A 51 6.77 -30.28 -4.18
CA ILE A 51 5.54 -30.98 -3.78
C ILE A 51 5.20 -30.76 -2.29
N PRO A 52 6.07 -31.06 -1.30
CA PRO A 52 5.75 -30.85 0.12
C PRO A 52 5.61 -29.37 0.45
N VAL A 53 6.39 -28.48 -0.17
CA VAL A 53 6.23 -27.03 -0.01
C VAL A 53 4.85 -26.58 -0.50
N GLY A 54 4.40 -27.06 -1.66
CA GLY A 54 3.08 -26.77 -2.21
C GLY A 54 1.95 -27.30 -1.34
N ILE A 55 2.07 -28.53 -0.82
CA ILE A 55 1.09 -29.10 0.13
C ILE A 55 1.03 -28.26 1.41
N GLY A 56 2.17 -27.89 1.98
CA GLY A 56 2.24 -27.03 3.16
C GLY A 56 1.58 -25.68 2.94
N LEU A 57 1.93 -24.99 1.85
CA LEU A 57 1.33 -23.69 1.50
C LEU A 57 -0.19 -23.79 1.28
N LEU A 58 -0.67 -24.86 0.62
CA LEU A 58 -2.09 -25.08 0.40
C LEU A 58 -2.83 -25.32 1.73
N TYR A 59 -2.27 -26.16 2.61
CA TYR A 59 -2.83 -26.43 3.93
C TYR A 59 -2.99 -25.14 4.76
N PHE A 60 -1.94 -24.31 4.84
CA PHE A 60 -2.01 -23.05 5.57
C PHE A 60 -2.93 -22.01 4.89
N SER A 61 -3.06 -22.05 3.57
CA SER A 61 -3.98 -21.17 2.84
C SER A 61 -5.44 -21.50 3.11
N ASP A 62 -5.79 -22.79 3.20
CA ASP A 62 -7.16 -23.24 3.45
C ASP A 62 -7.64 -22.99 4.90
N GLU A 63 -6.69 -22.81 5.84
CA GLU A 63 -7.01 -22.45 7.23
C GLU A 63 -7.51 -21.00 7.38
N VAL A 64 -7.20 -20.13 6.40
CA VAL A 64 -7.62 -18.72 6.41
C VAL A 64 -9.09 -18.62 6.03
N LYS A 65 -9.90 -18.19 7.00
CA LYS A 65 -11.32 -17.92 6.79
C LYS A 65 -11.54 -16.46 6.43
N GLU A 66 -12.35 -16.23 5.39
CA GLU A 66 -12.77 -14.89 4.97
C GLU A 66 -14.29 -14.77 4.89
N HIS A 67 -14.83 -13.61 5.28
CA HIS A 67 -16.22 -13.25 5.03
C HIS A 67 -16.29 -11.89 4.34
N VAL A 68 -17.06 -11.80 3.26
CA VAL A 68 -17.12 -10.65 2.35
C VAL A 68 -18.55 -10.14 2.26
N ILE A 69 -18.75 -8.85 2.51
CA ILE A 69 -20.06 -8.19 2.42
C ILE A 69 -19.95 -6.98 1.50
N ASP A 70 -20.73 -6.93 0.43
CA ASP A 70 -20.86 -5.74 -0.41
C ASP A 70 -21.94 -4.82 0.17
N TYR A 71 -21.56 -3.59 0.50
CA TYR A 71 -22.45 -2.56 1.05
C TYR A 71 -22.67 -1.38 0.08
N THR A 72 -22.34 -1.53 -1.21
CA THR A 72 -22.47 -0.45 -2.20
C THR A 72 -23.90 0.09 -2.32
N HIS A 73 -24.90 -0.80 -2.26
CA HIS A 73 -26.32 -0.46 -2.42
C HIS A 73 -27.08 -0.46 -1.08
N CYS A 74 -26.39 -0.16 0.00
CA CYS A 74 -26.96 -0.06 1.34
C CYS A 74 -28.09 0.98 1.38
N LEU A 75 -29.24 0.61 1.94
CA LEU A 75 -30.40 1.48 2.10
C LEU A 75 -30.31 2.29 3.39
N LYS A 76 -30.65 3.57 3.32
CA LYS A 76 -30.70 4.43 4.50
C LYS A 76 -31.69 3.87 5.52
N GLU A 77 -31.33 3.91 6.81
CA GLU A 77 -32.25 3.50 7.87
C GLU A 77 -33.54 4.35 7.84
N GLY A 78 -34.69 3.66 7.75
CA GLY A 78 -36.02 4.27 7.70
C GLY A 78 -36.51 4.72 6.32
N GLU A 79 -35.72 4.58 5.26
CA GLU A 79 -36.12 4.99 3.90
C GLU A 79 -35.67 3.99 2.83
N ASN A 80 -36.48 3.78 1.78
CA ASN A 80 -36.14 2.93 0.64
C ASN A 80 -35.27 3.65 -0.41
N ILE A 81 -34.21 4.31 0.04
CA ILE A 81 -33.23 4.99 -0.83
C ILE A 81 -31.83 4.54 -0.50
N THR A 82 -30.96 4.46 -1.50
CA THR A 82 -29.55 4.10 -1.26
C THR A 82 -28.83 5.26 -0.57
N CYS A 83 -27.85 4.95 0.28
CA CYS A 83 -27.01 5.99 0.89
C CYS A 83 -26.25 6.80 -0.18
N ALA A 84 -25.86 6.17 -1.28
CA ALA A 84 -25.19 6.85 -2.39
C ALA A 84 -26.07 7.93 -3.02
N ASP A 85 -27.37 7.67 -3.19
CA ASP A 85 -28.30 8.65 -3.76
C ASP A 85 -28.72 9.71 -2.74
N TYR A 86 -28.86 9.33 -1.47
CA TYR A 86 -29.16 10.27 -0.39
C TYR A 86 -28.06 11.33 -0.23
N ILE A 87 -26.79 10.90 -0.16
CA ILE A 87 -25.63 11.79 0.01
C ILE A 87 -25.52 12.78 -1.17
N LYS A 88 -25.81 12.32 -2.40
CA LYS A 88 -25.81 13.17 -3.60
C LYS A 88 -26.89 14.24 -3.55
N ARG A 89 -28.09 13.92 -3.04
CA ARG A 89 -29.22 14.86 -2.99
C ARG A 89 -29.08 15.89 -1.89
N THR A 90 -28.53 15.50 -0.75
CA THR A 90 -28.54 16.32 0.47
C THR A 90 -27.20 16.99 0.78
N SER A 91 -26.31 17.11 -0.21
CA SER A 91 -25.01 17.77 -0.07
C SER A 91 -24.14 17.19 1.07
N MET A 92 -23.90 15.88 1.04
CA MET A 92 -23.00 15.19 1.99
C MET A 92 -23.48 15.08 3.45
N GLN A 93 -24.80 15.04 3.68
CA GLN A 93 -25.32 14.66 5.01
C GLN A 93 -24.98 13.21 5.38
N HIS A 94 -24.87 12.96 6.68
CA HIS A 94 -24.57 11.63 7.22
C HIS A 94 -25.66 10.62 6.85
N CYS A 95 -25.25 9.46 6.32
CA CYS A 95 -26.13 8.34 6.02
C CYS A 95 -25.72 7.14 6.86
N SER A 96 -26.68 6.57 7.60
CA SER A 96 -26.50 5.33 8.34
C SER A 96 -27.28 4.20 7.65
N CYS A 97 -26.65 3.04 7.52
CA CYS A 97 -27.24 1.83 6.98
C CYS A 97 -26.82 0.63 7.82
N ARG A 98 -27.70 -0.38 7.91
CA ARG A 98 -27.47 -1.62 8.65
C ARG A 98 -27.61 -2.81 7.70
N LEU A 99 -26.62 -3.71 7.74
CA LEU A 99 -26.62 -4.95 6.97
C LEU A 99 -26.55 -6.13 7.91
N PRO A 100 -27.64 -6.92 8.05
CA PRO A 100 -27.58 -8.16 8.80
C PRO A 100 -26.81 -9.21 7.99
N PHE A 101 -25.91 -9.91 8.66
CA PHE A 101 -25.18 -11.04 8.09
C PHE A 101 -25.02 -12.13 9.13
N ASN A 102 -24.87 -13.37 8.67
CA ASN A 102 -24.66 -14.54 9.51
C ASN A 102 -23.30 -15.16 9.18
N LEU A 103 -22.57 -15.56 10.21
CA LEU A 103 -21.33 -16.31 10.08
C LEU A 103 -21.65 -17.81 10.18
N THR A 104 -21.26 -18.57 9.17
CA THR A 104 -21.50 -20.03 9.12
C THR A 104 -20.47 -20.82 9.92
N GLU A 105 -19.31 -20.23 10.18
CA GLU A 105 -18.18 -20.84 10.89
C GLU A 105 -17.61 -19.86 11.93
N ASP A 106 -17.04 -20.42 12.99
CA ASP A 106 -16.38 -19.64 14.04
C ASP A 106 -14.99 -19.16 13.60
N PHE A 107 -14.76 -17.85 13.72
CA PHE A 107 -13.46 -17.23 13.47
C PHE A 107 -12.59 -17.35 14.73
N LYS A 108 -11.66 -18.31 14.74
CA LYS A 108 -10.73 -18.52 15.85
C LYS A 108 -9.47 -17.64 15.69
N GLY A 109 -8.99 -17.05 16.79
CA GLY A 109 -7.78 -16.21 16.80
C GLY A 109 -8.03 -14.76 16.41
N ASP A 110 -6.99 -14.08 15.92
CA ASP A 110 -7.06 -12.65 15.57
C ASP A 110 -7.81 -12.43 14.26
N VAL A 111 -8.83 -11.57 14.33
CA VAL A 111 -9.68 -11.18 13.20
C VAL A 111 -9.36 -9.76 12.78
N TYR A 112 -9.14 -9.56 11.49
CA TYR A 112 -8.83 -8.27 10.90
C TYR A 112 -9.97 -7.82 9.99
N PHE A 113 -10.34 -6.55 10.14
CA PHE A 113 -11.33 -5.89 9.29
C PHE A 113 -10.64 -5.07 8.20
N TYR A 114 -11.06 -5.30 6.96
CA TYR A 114 -10.61 -4.60 5.77
C TYR A 114 -11.81 -4.03 5.04
N TYR A 115 -11.63 -2.87 4.43
CA TYR A 115 -12.53 -2.40 3.39
C TYR A 115 -11.84 -2.55 2.04
N GLY A 116 -12.59 -2.99 1.04
CA GLY A 116 -12.20 -3.12 -0.34
C GLY A 116 -12.94 -2.08 -1.18
N LEU A 117 -12.21 -1.48 -2.11
CA LEU A 117 -12.77 -0.58 -3.12
C LEU A 117 -12.52 -1.19 -4.50
N SER A 118 -13.59 -1.49 -5.24
CA SER A 118 -13.48 -1.88 -6.64
C SER A 118 -13.63 -0.66 -7.55
N ASN A 119 -13.08 -0.77 -8.77
CA ASN A 119 -13.03 0.32 -9.75
C ASN A 119 -12.31 1.60 -9.23
N TYR A 120 -11.36 1.45 -8.30
CA TYR A 120 -10.61 2.55 -7.70
C TYR A 120 -9.10 2.45 -8.03
N TYR A 121 -8.63 3.28 -8.97
CA TYR A 121 -7.29 3.18 -9.55
C TYR A 121 -6.22 3.99 -8.80
N GLN A 122 -5.78 3.48 -7.64
CA GLN A 122 -4.72 4.11 -6.83
C GLN A 122 -3.32 4.06 -7.49
N ASN A 123 -3.13 3.21 -8.50
CA ASN A 123 -1.87 3.07 -9.22
C ASN A 123 -1.68 4.08 -10.36
N HIS A 124 -2.60 5.04 -10.53
CA HIS A 124 -2.49 6.04 -11.58
C HIS A 124 -1.31 7.00 -11.34
N ARG A 125 -0.53 7.33 -12.38
CA ARG A 125 0.69 8.16 -12.27
C ARG A 125 0.49 9.50 -11.56
N ARG A 126 -0.68 10.12 -11.69
CA ARG A 126 -1.02 11.41 -11.04
C ARG A 126 -1.59 11.26 -9.61
N TYR A 127 -1.77 10.04 -9.12
CA TYR A 127 -2.27 9.76 -7.78
C TYR A 127 -1.08 9.64 -6.82
N VAL A 128 -0.39 10.77 -6.60
CA VAL A 128 0.92 10.82 -5.93
C VAL A 128 0.78 11.32 -4.49
N LYS A 129 1.70 10.86 -3.64
CA LYS A 129 1.83 11.26 -2.24
C LYS A 129 2.47 12.66 -2.12
N SER A 130 1.90 13.50 -1.26
CA SER A 130 2.50 14.80 -0.89
C SER A 130 3.70 14.66 0.07
N SER A 131 4.69 15.54 -0.07
CA SER A 131 5.83 15.67 0.84
C SER A 131 5.46 16.25 2.21
N GLN A 132 4.32 16.94 2.31
CA GLN A 132 3.79 17.51 3.56
C GLN A 132 3.53 16.45 4.63
N LEU A 133 3.31 15.21 4.21
CA LEU A 133 3.02 14.09 5.11
C LEU A 133 4.19 13.77 6.05
N LEU A 134 5.40 14.30 5.78
CA LEU A 134 6.56 14.23 6.68
C LEU A 134 6.56 15.32 7.78
N GLY A 135 5.48 16.09 7.92
CA GLY A 135 5.38 17.20 8.87
C GLY A 135 6.10 18.47 8.40
N ARG A 136 6.43 18.56 7.10
CA ARG A 136 7.07 19.75 6.51
C ARG A 136 6.03 20.57 5.76
N LEU A 137 5.46 21.55 6.45
CA LEU A 137 4.52 22.48 5.83
C LEU A 137 5.27 23.46 4.94
N SER A 138 4.67 23.76 3.79
CA SER A 138 5.16 24.75 2.82
C SER A 138 3.98 25.58 2.35
N LEU A 139 4.16 26.89 2.28
CA LEU A 139 3.15 27.81 1.76
C LEU A 139 2.94 27.61 0.24
N THR A 140 3.93 27.05 -0.44
CA THR A 140 3.87 26.65 -1.85
C THR A 140 3.99 25.12 -1.95
N PRO A 141 2.87 24.39 -2.06
CA PRO A 141 2.88 22.94 -2.23
C PRO A 141 3.51 22.51 -3.57
N SER A 142 3.94 21.24 -3.65
CA SER A 142 4.48 20.67 -4.90
C SER A 142 3.46 20.73 -6.04
N THR A 143 3.94 20.89 -7.28
CA THR A 143 3.11 20.77 -8.49
C THR A 143 2.44 19.40 -8.61
N ASP A 144 3.00 18.36 -7.97
CA ASP A 144 2.40 17.01 -7.94
C ASP A 144 1.07 16.96 -7.20
N CYS A 145 0.78 17.95 -6.34
CA CYS A 145 -0.48 18.04 -5.61
C CYS A 145 -1.62 18.63 -6.44
N LEU A 146 -1.36 19.20 -7.62
CA LEU A 146 -2.41 19.79 -8.45
C LEU A 146 -3.41 18.73 -8.94
N PRO A 147 -4.72 19.05 -8.96
CA PRO A 147 -5.33 20.36 -8.68
C PRO A 147 -5.64 20.63 -7.19
N PHE A 148 -5.38 19.69 -6.29
CA PHE A 148 -5.76 19.74 -4.87
C PHE A 148 -4.67 20.37 -3.98
N ALA A 149 -3.99 21.39 -4.50
CA ALA A 149 -2.92 22.09 -3.78
C ALA A 149 -3.43 23.28 -2.97
N TYR A 150 -4.46 23.97 -3.45
CA TYR A 150 -4.97 25.21 -2.87
C TYR A 150 -6.50 25.17 -2.73
N ALA A 151 -7.03 25.88 -1.73
CA ALA A 151 -8.44 26.14 -1.53
C ALA A 151 -8.67 27.65 -1.42
N MET A 152 -9.78 28.12 -1.97
CA MET A 152 -10.20 29.53 -1.86
C MET A 152 -10.95 29.70 -0.54
N GLU A 153 -10.44 30.57 0.34
CA GLU A 153 -11.12 30.96 1.58
C GLU A 153 -10.97 32.47 1.75
N ASP A 154 -12.08 33.16 2.02
CA ASP A 154 -12.14 34.61 2.16
C ASP A 154 -11.50 35.38 0.98
N GLY A 155 -11.64 34.85 -0.25
CA GLY A 155 -11.07 35.44 -1.46
C GLY A 155 -9.55 35.32 -1.60
N LYS A 156 -8.88 34.54 -0.75
CA LYS A 156 -7.44 34.25 -0.82
C LYS A 156 -7.18 32.78 -1.09
N GLU A 157 -6.17 32.49 -1.91
CA GLU A 157 -5.67 31.14 -2.12
C GLU A 157 -4.85 30.70 -0.88
N LYS A 158 -5.36 29.70 -0.17
CA LYS A 158 -4.65 29.08 0.96
C LYS A 158 -4.20 27.67 0.57
N PRO A 159 -2.96 27.26 0.90
CA PRO A 159 -2.49 25.91 0.63
C PRO A 159 -3.21 24.89 1.53
N VAL A 160 -3.59 23.75 0.94
CA VAL A 160 -4.24 22.64 1.64
C VAL A 160 -3.18 21.74 2.26
N ALA A 161 -3.42 21.30 3.50
CA ALA A 161 -2.57 20.33 4.19
C ALA A 161 -3.43 19.22 4.81
N PRO A 162 -3.22 17.93 4.45
CA PRO A 162 -2.35 17.44 3.38
C PRO A 162 -2.93 17.67 1.97
N CYS A 163 -2.11 18.14 1.03
CA CYS A 163 -2.47 18.32 -0.37
C CYS A 163 -2.43 17.02 -1.18
N GLY A 164 -3.11 17.05 -2.34
CA GLY A 164 -3.01 16.01 -3.37
C GLY A 164 -4.18 15.04 -3.40
N ALA A 165 -4.22 14.27 -4.50
CA ALA A 165 -5.36 13.40 -4.79
C ALA A 165 -5.59 12.35 -3.71
N ILE A 166 -4.53 11.73 -3.16
CA ILE A 166 -4.63 10.67 -2.16
C ILE A 166 -5.38 11.12 -0.91
N ALA A 167 -5.01 12.29 -0.38
CA ALA A 167 -5.62 12.87 0.82
C ALA A 167 -7.06 13.31 0.55
N ASN A 168 -7.30 13.97 -0.58
CA ASN A 168 -8.63 14.45 -0.94
C ASN A 168 -9.64 13.30 -1.13
N SER A 169 -9.16 12.14 -1.57
CA SER A 169 -10.01 10.96 -1.80
C SER A 169 -9.92 9.93 -0.70
N LEU A 170 -9.58 10.32 0.53
CA LEU A 170 -9.54 9.40 1.68
C LEU A 170 -10.90 8.70 1.86
N PHE A 171 -10.85 7.46 2.35
CA PHE A 171 -12.03 6.72 2.72
C PHE A 171 -12.54 7.22 4.08
N ASN A 172 -13.84 7.53 4.17
CA ASN A 172 -14.43 8.23 5.30
C ASN A 172 -15.64 7.51 5.92
N ASP A 173 -15.91 6.25 5.56
CA ASP A 173 -17.00 5.52 6.19
C ASP A 173 -16.57 4.97 7.55
N THR A 174 -17.51 4.94 8.49
CA THR A 174 -17.30 4.39 9.83
C THR A 174 -18.06 3.07 9.97
N LEU A 175 -17.31 2.01 10.23
CA LEU A 175 -17.85 0.65 10.32
C LEU A 175 -17.95 0.23 11.78
N THR A 176 -19.10 -0.32 12.16
CA THR A 176 -19.37 -0.86 13.51
C THR A 176 -20.05 -2.21 13.38
N VAL A 177 -19.63 -3.17 14.21
CA VAL A 177 -20.19 -4.52 14.20
C VAL A 177 -20.90 -4.78 15.53
N PHE A 178 -22.15 -5.22 15.43
CA PHE A 178 -22.96 -5.59 16.58
C PHE A 178 -23.24 -7.08 16.55
N SER A 179 -23.02 -7.76 17.69
CA SER A 179 -23.31 -9.18 17.84
C SER A 179 -24.68 -9.35 18.47
N HIS A 180 -25.62 -9.94 17.72
CA HIS A 180 -26.95 -10.25 18.21
C HIS A 180 -26.96 -11.36 19.28
N ILE A 181 -25.99 -12.28 19.24
CA ILE A 181 -25.89 -13.40 20.19
C ILE A 181 -25.43 -12.91 21.57
N SER A 182 -24.40 -12.07 21.60
CA SER A 182 -23.88 -11.48 22.84
C SER A 182 -24.60 -10.19 23.25
N ASN A 183 -25.51 -9.70 22.40
CA ASN A 183 -26.22 -8.43 22.54
C ASN A 183 -25.28 -7.24 22.84
N SER A 184 -24.11 -7.21 22.19
CA SER A 184 -23.06 -6.23 22.46
C SER A 184 -22.31 -5.81 21.20
N ASN A 185 -21.71 -4.62 21.24
CA ASN A 185 -20.82 -4.14 20.17
C ASN A 185 -19.50 -4.92 20.21
N VAL A 186 -19.06 -5.41 19.05
CA VAL A 186 -17.75 -6.04 18.92
C VAL A 186 -16.68 -4.94 18.94
N PRO A 187 -15.75 -4.94 19.91
CA PRO A 187 -14.72 -3.91 19.99
C PRO A 187 -13.73 -4.07 18.82
N VAL A 188 -13.66 -3.06 17.97
CA VAL A 188 -12.71 -3.02 16.84
C VAL A 188 -11.56 -2.06 17.20
N LEU A 189 -10.35 -2.60 17.29
CA LEU A 189 -9.14 -1.80 17.50
C LEU A 189 -8.84 -0.97 16.24
N ARG A 190 -8.64 0.34 16.43
CA ARG A 190 -8.21 1.27 15.35
C ARG A 190 -6.72 1.62 15.43
N THR A 191 -6.04 1.16 16.47
CA THR A 191 -4.61 1.38 16.72
C THR A 191 -3.80 0.15 16.28
N GLY A 192 -2.51 0.33 15.99
CA GLY A 192 -1.63 -0.79 15.62
C GLY A 192 -1.82 -1.34 14.20
N ILE A 193 -2.65 -0.70 13.37
CA ILE A 193 -2.95 -1.13 11.99
C ILE A 193 -1.94 -0.64 10.95
N ALA A 194 -1.13 0.37 11.29
CA ALA A 194 -0.12 0.93 10.41
C ALA A 194 1.26 0.33 10.70
N TRP A 195 2.06 0.14 9.66
CA TRP A 195 3.44 -0.32 9.80
C TRP A 195 4.26 0.64 10.67
N GLU A 196 5.19 0.07 11.42
CA GLU A 196 6.04 0.84 12.32
C GLU A 196 6.89 1.88 11.57
N SER A 197 7.40 1.51 10.39
CA SER A 197 8.13 2.42 9.50
C SER A 197 7.27 3.59 9.02
N ASP A 198 5.98 3.35 8.75
CA ASP A 198 5.05 4.40 8.35
C ASP A 198 4.87 5.40 9.51
N LYS A 199 4.63 4.91 10.73
CA LYS A 199 4.43 5.74 11.93
C LYS A 199 5.67 6.54 12.34
N GLN A 200 6.85 5.94 12.28
CA GLN A 200 8.07 6.55 12.83
C GLN A 200 8.82 7.44 11.83
N ILE A 201 8.83 7.07 10.55
CA ILE A 201 9.71 7.68 9.55
C ILE A 201 8.90 8.50 8.54
N LYS A 202 7.82 7.93 8.02
CA LYS A 202 7.17 8.41 6.81
C LYS A 202 6.04 9.41 7.06
N PHE A 203 5.46 9.41 8.26
CA PHE A 203 4.39 10.30 8.66
C PHE A 203 4.72 10.98 9.98
N ARG A 204 4.69 12.32 10.01
CA ARG A 204 4.94 13.11 11.22
C ARG A 204 4.06 14.34 11.23
N ASN A 205 3.67 14.78 12.43
CA ASN A 205 3.03 16.08 12.59
C ASN A 205 4.07 17.19 12.47
N PRO A 206 3.69 18.37 11.97
CA PRO A 206 4.58 19.52 11.93
C PRO A 206 4.97 19.99 13.34
N PRO A 207 6.14 20.63 13.50
CA PRO A 207 6.56 21.20 14.77
C PRO A 207 5.73 22.46 15.11
N GLY A 208 5.26 22.60 16.36
CA GLY A 208 4.50 23.76 16.84
C GLY A 208 3.11 23.40 17.37
N ASP A 209 2.39 24.40 17.91
CA ASP A 209 0.99 24.24 18.34
C ASP A 209 0.05 24.45 17.15
N LEU A 210 -0.64 23.37 16.75
CA LEU A 210 -1.57 23.31 15.61
C LEU A 210 -2.71 24.35 15.70
N LYS A 211 -2.96 24.92 16.89
CA LYS A 211 -3.98 25.97 17.11
C LYS A 211 -3.53 27.39 16.74
N THR A 212 -2.22 27.62 16.68
CA THR A 212 -1.61 28.94 16.41
C THR A 212 -1.33 29.14 14.92
N GLU A 213 -1.15 28.05 14.15
CA GLU A 213 -0.99 28.08 12.69
C GLU A 213 -2.32 28.10 11.91
N ARG A 214 -3.26 28.95 12.35
CA ARG A 214 -4.60 29.11 11.75
C ARG A 214 -4.61 29.78 10.36
N GLY A 215 -3.45 29.89 9.72
CA GLY A 215 -3.26 30.44 8.37
C GLY A 215 -3.35 29.40 7.25
N LEU A 216 -3.28 28.10 7.58
CA LEU A 216 -3.56 27.01 6.66
C LEU A 216 -4.99 26.52 6.89
N ASN A 217 -5.69 26.18 5.81
CA ASN A 217 -6.95 25.48 5.88
C ASN A 217 -6.70 24.05 6.33
N SER A 218 -6.51 23.88 7.64
CA SER A 218 -6.77 22.61 8.28
C SER A 218 -8.27 22.37 8.15
N MET A 219 -8.72 21.73 7.07
CA MET A 219 -9.89 20.87 7.20
C MET A 219 -9.60 19.99 8.42
N ASP A 220 -10.37 20.17 9.50
CA ASP A 220 -10.17 19.57 10.82
C ASP A 220 -9.26 18.36 10.74
N ALA A 221 -7.97 18.60 11.00
CA ALA A 221 -6.94 17.62 10.76
C ALA A 221 -7.29 16.42 11.64
N TYR A 222 -7.73 15.35 10.98
CA TYR A 222 -7.96 14.03 11.54
C TYR A 222 -6.95 13.81 12.67
N GLY A 223 -7.48 13.76 13.89
CA GLY A 223 -6.70 13.73 15.10
C GLY A 223 -5.61 12.67 14.99
N SER A 224 -4.40 13.07 15.37
CA SER A 224 -3.28 12.21 15.72
C SER A 224 -2.84 11.19 14.65
N ALA A 225 -1.65 11.44 14.12
CA ALA A 225 -0.67 10.44 13.73
C ALA A 225 -1.21 9.14 13.07
N ALA A 226 -0.95 9.02 11.77
CA ALA A 226 -0.88 7.73 11.07
C ALA A 226 -2.18 6.89 11.07
N HIS A 227 -3.25 7.43 10.50
CA HIS A 227 -4.32 6.58 9.96
C HIS A 227 -4.10 6.40 8.45
N VAL A 228 -3.13 5.56 8.11
CA VAL A 228 -3.00 4.99 6.76
C VAL A 228 -3.55 3.58 6.82
N PRO A 229 -4.81 3.34 6.42
CA PRO A 229 -5.20 2.01 6.01
C PRO A 229 -4.39 1.61 4.78
N GLN A 230 -3.43 0.71 4.95
CA GLN A 230 -2.93 -0.09 3.82
C GLN A 230 -4.01 -1.15 3.53
N ALA A 231 -4.47 -1.30 2.29
CA ALA A 231 -3.73 -2.12 1.31
C ALA A 231 -3.98 -1.71 -0.16
N VAL A 232 -2.92 -1.85 -0.96
CA VAL A 232 -2.93 -2.14 -2.41
C VAL A 232 -1.85 -3.22 -2.63
N PRO A 233 -2.11 -4.26 -3.46
CA PRO A 233 -1.63 -4.22 -4.84
C PRO A 233 -2.71 -4.59 -5.88
N ALA A 234 -2.60 -3.98 -7.07
CA ALA A 234 -3.49 -4.15 -8.23
C ALA A 234 -2.88 -5.07 -9.33
N ARG A 235 -3.75 -5.78 -10.08
CA ARG A 235 -3.69 -6.17 -11.52
C ARG A 235 -4.98 -6.98 -11.86
N ARG A 236 -5.66 -6.93 -13.02
CA ARG A 236 -5.28 -6.75 -14.44
C ARG A 236 -6.13 -5.70 -15.19
N PRO A 237 -5.67 -5.24 -16.37
CA PRO A 237 -6.37 -4.25 -17.20
C PRO A 237 -7.26 -4.90 -18.27
N GLN A 238 -8.35 -4.22 -18.63
CA GLN A 238 -8.80 -4.01 -20.01
C GLN A 238 -9.96 -2.99 -20.04
N GLY A 239 -9.93 -2.10 -21.04
CA GLY A 239 -11.12 -1.35 -21.47
C GLY A 239 -11.28 0.06 -20.87
N THR A 240 -10.96 1.05 -21.68
CA THR A 240 -11.23 2.49 -21.54
C THR A 240 -12.67 2.85 -21.15
N ARG A 241 -12.85 3.83 -20.25
CA ARG A 241 -13.62 5.10 -20.39
C ARG A 241 -13.72 5.78 -19.02
N LEU A 242 -13.25 7.03 -18.90
CA LEU A 242 -13.51 7.87 -17.73
C LEU A 242 -15.03 8.12 -17.65
N GLN A 243 -15.70 7.47 -16.71
CA GLN A 243 -17.02 7.87 -16.24
C GLN A 243 -16.99 7.96 -14.73
N HIS A 244 -17.65 9.00 -14.19
CA HIS A 244 -18.04 9.13 -12.80
C HIS A 244 -18.60 7.80 -12.31
N ARG A 245 -17.83 7.05 -11.49
CA ARG A 245 -18.25 5.75 -10.98
C ARG A 245 -18.27 5.79 -9.46
N THR A 246 -19.44 5.46 -8.92
CA THR A 246 -19.73 5.28 -7.51
C THR A 246 -18.68 4.37 -6.87
N ARG A 247 -18.13 4.79 -5.72
CA ARG A 247 -17.25 3.94 -4.91
C ARG A 247 -18.04 2.69 -4.52
N GLN A 248 -17.53 1.53 -4.92
CA GLN A 248 -18.09 0.25 -4.51
C GLN A 248 -17.38 -0.17 -3.23
N GLY A 249 -18.15 -0.29 -2.15
CA GLY A 249 -17.65 -0.59 -0.82
C GLY A 249 -17.84 -2.07 -0.51
N ILE A 250 -16.73 -2.79 -0.37
CA ILE A 250 -16.71 -4.19 0.07
C ILE A 250 -16.14 -4.20 1.49
N LEU A 251 -16.76 -4.90 2.43
CA LEU A 251 -16.17 -5.21 3.72
C LEU A 251 -15.63 -6.62 3.67
N ARG A 252 -14.39 -6.81 4.13
CA ARG A 252 -13.70 -8.09 4.21
C ARG A 252 -13.23 -8.32 5.63
N ALA A 253 -13.64 -9.41 6.25
CA ALA A 253 -13.03 -9.89 7.47
C ALA A 253 -12.11 -11.07 7.13
N HIS A 254 -10.88 -11.07 7.63
CA HIS A 254 -9.94 -12.18 7.46
C HIS A 254 -9.36 -12.60 8.81
N ARG A 255 -9.09 -13.89 8.96
CA ARG A 255 -8.21 -14.41 10.02
C ARG A 255 -6.74 -14.15 9.65
N GLY A 256 -5.95 -13.61 10.58
CA GLY A 256 -4.51 -13.47 10.38
C GLY A 256 -3.79 -14.81 10.54
N LEU A 257 -2.84 -15.10 9.65
CA LEU A 257 -1.80 -16.08 9.90
C LEU A 257 -0.74 -15.39 10.78
N GLN A 258 -0.53 -15.89 11.99
CA GLN A 258 0.66 -15.56 12.78
C GLN A 258 1.83 -16.45 12.32
#